data_AF-A0A919ZMF7-F1
#
_entry.id   AF-A0A919ZMF7-F1
#
_cell.length_a   1.000
_cell.length_b   1.000
_cell.length_c   1.000
_cell.angle_alpha   90.00
_cell.angle_beta   90.00
_cell.angle_gamma   90.00
#
_symmetry.space_group_name_H-M   'P 1'
#
loop_
_entity.id
_entity.type
_entity.pdbx_description
1 polymer ?
#
loop_
_entity_poly.entity_id
_entity_poly.type
_entity_poly.pdbx_seq_one_letter_code
_entity_poly.pdbx_strand_id
1 'polypeptide(L)'
;MSYMCPLCNGLNIPAAQPCPTCGEPIVDYGLTEDYAGPYSPYVSSSDYLTIPEAKGYCIHLMFCPHCLTQSSYAVETWEVQGHIRPSNHEDL
;
A
#
# COMPACT_ATOMS: atom_id res chain seq x y z
N MET A 1 16.76 -7.43 7.19
CA MET A 1 16.46 -6.03 6.82
C MET A 1 14.97 -5.98 6.55
N SER A 2 14.27 -5.03 7.14
CA SER A 2 12.84 -4.82 6.89
C SER A 2 12.66 -3.59 6.03
N TYR A 3 11.64 -3.60 5.18
CA TYR A 3 11.24 -2.48 4.35
C TYR A 3 9.98 -1.86 4.94
N MET A 4 9.86 -0.54 4.90
CA MET A 4 8.65 0.15 5.32
C MET A 4 8.13 1.09 4.23
N CYS A 5 6.84 1.02 3.95
CA CYS A 5 6.19 1.99 3.08
C CYS A 5 5.88 3.26 3.88
N PRO A 6 6.34 4.45 3.44
CA PRO A 6 6.07 5.68 4.16
C PRO A 6 4.61 6.13 4.08
N LEU A 7 3.85 5.72 3.05
CA LEU A 7 2.41 6.00 2.96
C LEU A 7 1.62 5.15 3.97
N CYS A 8 1.81 3.83 3.98
CA CYS A 8 1.14 2.94 4.94
C CYS A 8 1.43 3.29 6.40
N ASN A 9 2.63 3.80 6.68
CA ASN A 9 3.05 4.16 8.03
C ASN A 9 2.80 5.64 8.37
N GLY A 10 2.12 6.41 7.50
CA GLY A 10 1.81 7.83 7.75
C GLY A 10 3.04 8.74 7.87
N LEU A 11 4.19 8.28 7.36
CA LEU A 11 5.47 9.00 7.39
C LEU A 11 5.63 9.94 6.19
N ASN A 12 4.77 9.80 5.19
CA ASN A 12 4.68 10.69 4.05
C ASN A 12 3.21 10.91 3.69
N ILE A 13 2.87 12.13 3.30
CA ILE A 13 1.58 12.47 2.71
C ILE A 13 1.86 12.59 1.21
N PRO A 14 1.24 11.78 0.35
CA PRO A 14 1.47 11.90 -1.08
C PRO A 14 1.06 13.33 -1.47
N ALA A 15 1.99 14.09 -2.06
CA ALA A 15 1.66 15.39 -2.62
C ALA A 15 0.45 15.18 -3.53
N ALA A 16 -0.68 15.87 -3.29
CA ALA A 16 -1.96 15.60 -3.93
C ALA A 16 -1.78 15.47 -5.45
N GLN A 17 -1.64 14.24 -5.94
CA GLN A 17 -1.37 14.00 -7.34
C GLN A 17 -2.67 14.28 -8.09
N PRO A 18 -2.61 15.05 -9.19
CA PRO A 18 -3.80 15.25 -10.01
C PRO A 18 -4.18 13.93 -10.67
N CYS A 19 -5.48 13.66 -10.73
CA CYS A 19 -6.01 12.54 -11.49
C CYS A 19 -5.59 12.68 -12.96
N PRO A 20 -5.00 11.64 -13.59
CA PRO A 20 -4.57 11.72 -14.98
C PRO A 20 -5.74 11.87 -15.96
N THR A 21 -6.97 11.60 -15.52
CA THR A 21 -8.18 11.70 -16.36
C THR A 21 -8.84 13.07 -16.27
N CYS A 22 -9.00 13.64 -15.07
CA CYS A 22 -9.77 14.88 -14.88
C CYS A 22 -9.02 16.01 -14.17
N GLY A 23 -7.77 15.80 -13.74
CA GLY A 23 -6.95 16.80 -13.07
C GLY A 23 -7.28 17.06 -11.59
N GLU A 24 -8.43 16.59 -11.11
CA GLU A 24 -8.83 16.73 -9.70
C GLU A 24 -7.97 15.90 -8.75
N PRO A 25 -7.83 16.27 -7.46
CA PRO A 25 -7.04 15.53 -6.49
C PRO A 25 -7.43 14.04 -6.40
N ILE A 26 -6.43 13.17 -6.42
CA ILE A 26 -6.60 11.73 -6.18
C ILE A 26 -6.38 11.40 -4.70
N VAL A 27 -7.05 10.35 -4.21
CA VAL A 27 -6.99 9.90 -2.82
C VAL A 27 -6.33 8.52 -2.76
N ASP A 28 -5.45 8.32 -1.78
CA ASP A 28 -4.86 7.02 -1.46
C ASP A 28 -5.88 6.15 -0.72
N TYR A 29 -6.22 5.00 -1.30
CA TYR A 29 -7.17 4.03 -0.78
C TYR A 29 -6.49 2.81 -0.15
N GLY A 30 -5.17 2.90 0.09
CA GLY A 30 -4.39 1.85 0.73
C GLY A 30 -3.85 0.84 -0.26
N LEU A 31 -3.44 -0.32 0.25
CA LEU A 31 -2.78 -1.36 -0.52
C LEU A 31 -3.75 -2.01 -1.51
N THR A 32 -3.30 -2.26 -2.74
CA THR A 32 -4.12 -2.98 -3.71
C THR A 32 -4.43 -4.41 -3.23
N GLU A 33 -3.52 -5.04 -2.48
CA GLU A 33 -3.72 -6.40 -1.93
C GLU A 33 -4.79 -6.49 -0.84
N ASP A 34 -5.09 -5.39 -0.13
CA ASP A 34 -6.21 -5.37 0.84
C ASP A 34 -7.55 -5.68 0.14
N TYR A 35 -7.62 -5.44 -1.17
CA TYR A 35 -8.77 -5.72 -2.02
C TYR A 35 -8.66 -7.08 -2.75
N ALA A 36 -7.58 -7.83 -2.57
CA ALA A 36 -7.28 -9.09 -3.28
C ALA A 36 -7.24 -10.31 -2.34
N GLY A 37 -8.07 -10.31 -1.29
CA GLY A 37 -8.17 -11.43 -0.33
C GLY A 37 -9.19 -12.51 -0.71
N PRO A 38 -9.26 -13.62 0.06
CA PRO A 38 -10.21 -14.72 -0.17
C PRO A 38 -11.66 -14.33 0.16
N TYR A 39 -11.82 -13.16 0.78
CA TYR A 39 -13.08 -12.51 1.11
C TYR A 39 -13.40 -11.36 0.15
N SER A 40 -12.53 -11.06 -0.82
CA SER A 40 -12.84 -10.04 -1.81
C SER A 40 -13.83 -10.63 -2.82
N PRO A 41 -14.99 -9.99 -3.02
CA PRO A 41 -16.08 -10.53 -3.85
C PRO A 41 -15.73 -10.61 -5.34
N TYR A 42 -14.56 -10.10 -5.74
CA TYR A 42 -14.15 -9.97 -7.14
C TYR A 42 -12.93 -10.83 -7.52
N VAL A 43 -12.33 -11.55 -6.57
CA VAL A 43 -11.23 -12.50 -6.86
C VAL A 43 -11.74 -13.92 -6.70
N SER A 44 -11.69 -14.69 -7.78
CA SER A 44 -11.83 -16.14 -7.70
C SER A 44 -10.65 -16.67 -6.87
N SER A 45 -10.87 -17.68 -6.04
CA SER A 45 -9.82 -18.28 -5.18
C SER A 45 -8.61 -18.84 -5.95
N SER A 46 -8.67 -18.89 -7.29
CA SER A 46 -7.58 -19.25 -8.20
C SER A 46 -6.71 -18.07 -8.67
N ASP A 47 -7.18 -16.83 -8.51
CA ASP A 47 -6.49 -15.60 -8.94
C ASP A 47 -5.96 -14.83 -7.73
N TYR A 48 -5.42 -15.53 -6.72
CA TYR A 48 -4.55 -14.89 -5.75
C TYR A 48 -3.37 -14.32 -6.54
N LEU A 49 -3.49 -13.04 -6.90
CA LEU A 49 -2.38 -12.26 -7.41
C LEU A 49 -1.39 -12.24 -6.28
N THR A 50 -0.41 -13.13 -6.32
CA THR A 50 0.86 -12.94 -5.65
C THR A 50 1.43 -11.68 -6.27
N ILE A 51 1.00 -10.51 -5.79
CA ILE A 51 1.63 -9.25 -6.13
C ILE A 51 3.07 -9.49 -5.67
N PRO A 52 4.04 -9.52 -6.60
CA PRO A 52 5.41 -9.73 -6.20
C PRO A 52 5.68 -8.71 -5.10
N GLU A 53 6.23 -9.14 -3.97
CA GLU A 53 6.95 -8.25 -3.09
C GLU A 53 8.01 -7.59 -3.97
N ALA A 54 7.65 -6.48 -4.61
CA ALA A 54 8.51 -5.75 -5.49
C ALA A 54 9.53 -5.18 -4.53
N LYS A 55 10.65 -5.87 -4.35
CA LYS A 55 11.68 -5.47 -3.39
C LYS A 55 11.99 -4.00 -3.60
N GLY A 56 11.68 -3.16 -2.62
CA GLY A 56 11.83 -1.72 -2.71
C GLY A 56 10.57 -0.90 -3.04
N TYR A 57 9.42 -1.51 -3.34
CA TYR A 57 8.19 -0.80 -3.72
C TYR A 57 6.92 -1.38 -3.07
N CYS A 58 5.99 -0.48 -2.76
CA CYS A 58 4.67 -0.74 -2.21
C CYS A 58 3.59 -0.23 -3.18
N ILE A 59 2.60 -1.04 -3.55
CA ILE A 59 1.60 -0.69 -4.56
C ILE A 59 0.29 -0.26 -3.89
N HIS A 60 -0.07 1.01 -4.10
CA HIS A 60 -1.27 1.63 -3.56
C HIS A 60 -2.33 1.77 -4.63
N LEU A 61 -3.59 1.59 -4.24
CA LEU A 61 -4.75 1.94 -5.05
C LEU A 61 -5.03 3.43 -4.86
N MET A 62 -4.92 4.20 -5.95
CA MET A 62 -5.31 5.61 -5.98
C MET A 62 -6.68 5.73 -6.64
N PHE A 63 -7.59 6.46 -6.02
CA PHE A 63 -8.97 6.62 -6.49
C PHE A 63 -9.34 8.10 -6.63
N CYS A 64 -9.94 8.46 -7.76
CA CYS A 64 -10.44 9.80 -7.99
C CYS A 64 -11.95 9.86 -7.66
N PRO A 65 -12.36 10.64 -6.64
CA PRO A 65 -13.78 10.75 -6.28
C PRO A 65 -14.61 11.53 -7.32
N HIS A 66 -13.96 12.27 -8.22
CA HIS A 66 -14.66 13.10 -9.21
C HIS A 66 -15.06 12.34 -10.48
N CYS A 67 -14.13 11.56 -11.05
CA CYS A 67 -14.38 10.81 -12.29
C CYS A 67 -14.44 9.29 -12.10
N LEU A 68 -14.27 8.81 -10.86
CA LEU A 68 -14.30 7.39 -10.48
C LEU A 68 -13.18 6.54 -11.11
N THR A 69 -12.17 7.16 -11.72
CA THR A 69 -10.99 6.46 -12.21
C THR A 69 -10.16 5.94 -11.04
N GLN A 70 -9.70 4.70 -11.18
CA GLN A 70 -8.74 4.06 -10.30
C GLN A 70 -7.41 3.82 -11.02
N SER A 71 -6.30 3.90 -10.29
CA SER A 71 -4.96 3.66 -10.82
C SER A 71 -4.03 3.12 -9.73
N SER A 72 -3.11 2.23 -10.10
CA SER A 72 -2.06 1.77 -9.19
C SER A 72 -0.93 2.79 -9.10
N TYR A 73 -0.42 3.03 -7.90
CA TYR A 73 0.70 3.92 -7.64
C TYR A 73 1.80 3.19 -6.87
N ALA A 74 3.00 3.17 -7.43
CA ALA A 74 4.16 2.54 -6.81
C ALA A 74 4.88 3.54 -5.89
N VAL A 75 5.06 3.17 -4.63
CA VAL A 75 5.74 3.95 -3.60
C VAL A 75 7.04 3.26 -3.27
N GLU A 76 8.16 3.98 -3.31
CA GLU A 76 9.44 3.44 -2.83
C GLU A 76 9.39 3.17 -1.33
N THR A 77 9.70 1.93 -0.94
CA THR A 77 9.84 1.53 0.46
C THR A 77 11.22 1.88 0.97
N TRP A 78 11.31 2.28 2.23
CA TRP A 78 12.57 2.61 2.87
C TRP A 78 13.14 1.39 3.58
N GLU A 79 14.43 1.14 3.41
CA GLU A 79 15.15 0.18 4.23
C GLU A 79 15.23 0.69 5.67
N VAL A 80 14.81 -0.14 6.62
CA VAL A 80 14.94 0.16 8.04
C VAL A 80 15.77 -0.90 8.76
N GLN A 81 16.70 -0.43 9.58
CA GLN A 81 17.45 -1.28 10.50
C GLN A 81 16.57 -1.61 11.70
N GLY A 82 15.93 -2.78 11.66
CA GLY A 82 15.28 -3.34 12.83
C GLY A 82 16.31 -3.73 13.89
N HIS A 83 16.46 -2.93 14.95
CA HIS A 83 16.95 -3.46 16.21
C HIS A 83 15.82 -4.30 16.82
N ILE A 84 15.91 -5.62 16.68
CA ILE A 84 15.08 -6.53 17.46
C ILE A 84 15.44 -6.31 18.92
N ARG A 85 14.61 -5.60 19.70
CA ARG A 85 14.66 -5.74 21.15
C ARG A 85 14.05 -7.11 21.43
N PRO A 86 14.79 -8.06 22.05
CA PRO A 86 14.15 -9.26 22.56
C PRO A 86 13.08 -8.80 23.54
N SER A 87 11.84 -9.25 23.33
CA SER A 87 10.79 -9.13 24.33
C SER A 87 11.22 -9.99 25.53
N ASN A 88 11.85 -9.36 26.52
CA ASN A 88 11.96 -9.95 27.84
C ASN A 88 10.53 -10.05 28.39
N HIS A 89 9.95 -11.24 28.22
CA HIS A 89 8.70 -11.63 28.83
C HIS A 89 8.99 -12.02 30.28
N GLU A 90 9.19 -11.01 31.14
CA GLU A 90 9.24 -11.15 32.60
C GLU A 90 8.47 -9.97 33.23
N ASP A 91 7.18 -9.89 32.97
CA ASP A 91 6.24 -9.17 33.84
C ASP A 91 5.49 -10.23 34.67
N LEU A 92 5.98 -10.44 35.89
CA LEU A 92 5.30 -11.08 37.01
C LEU A 92 4.39 -10.07 37.71
#